data_AF-A0A9E6DQF8-F1
#
_entry.id   AF-A0A9E6DQF8-F1
#
_cell.length_a   1.000
_cell.length_b   1.000
_cell.length_c   1.000
_cell.angle_alpha   90.00
_cell.angle_beta   90.00
_cell.angle_gamma   90.00
#
_symmetry.space_group_name_H-M   'P 1'
#
loop_
_entity.id
_entity.type
_entity.pdbx_description
1 polymer ?
#
loop_
_entity_poly.entity_id
_entity_poly.type
_entity_poly.pdbx_seq_one_letter_code
_entity_poly.pdbx_strand_id
1 'polypeptide(L)'
;MAFAKALTRARYKYIPDHLIGEILSKRWMESAVPAIILIVVFGYLTINLPNYLSSINLMDLGRLYSEFGLVVLAMGLVMIGGGVDLSIGSMFALCNIAMLACINMLDMSLWLAIPTVLLFGALLGAINGFLIGYLKLRAFLTTLVTLIIFRAIFDIILANFAVEISSGFLDSVAWEFIGDGDIYNLPTSMIVFIVIAGFGHIVMSRLRPGWHVMAIGGARRSAHNAGIDVKRTVGATYVVSGILTALAAIFFAARLGSAGSDVGVGMEVSVLTATVLGGISLGGGRGSVAKAVMGAAIVLLITNGMLRMGMQGGTSSLALGIILLFAVGIDVKWLKNRHKIINKVYVSPSYLELPNAPSAEQGSGTNYEVNNRLEKVTSIGLNSIEGPEDVILDNHDNLFAGTRHGDIVKFSGPNFEKQEIFAHIGGHPLGMAYDPDGNLISCVGGMGLYGVKPSGKVYKLTDETNRTWNSINDDSRLRLADDLDITPDGQIYFSEATIRYEMHSWALDGLEARGNGRIICHDLNSNKTRTVIRDLVFPNGICTAFDGKSILFAETWKCSISRYWIDGPKRGQVEPVISNIP
;
A
#
# COMPACT_ATOMS: atom_id res chain seq x y z
N MET A 1 17.25 32.21 24.01
CA MET A 1 15.86 31.78 23.68
C MET A 1 15.44 32.12 22.24
N ALA A 2 15.66 33.35 21.75
CA ALA A 2 15.25 33.74 20.39
C ALA A 2 15.86 32.89 19.26
N PHE A 3 17.16 32.56 19.33
CA PHE A 3 17.82 31.69 18.35
C PHE A 3 17.23 30.26 18.35
N ALA A 4 16.96 29.69 19.53
CA ALA A 4 16.34 28.38 19.65
C ALA A 4 14.91 28.36 19.07
N LYS A 5 14.09 29.40 19.34
CA LYS A 5 12.77 29.56 18.71
C LYS A 5 12.87 29.68 17.19
N ALA A 6 13.81 30.47 16.68
CA ALA A 6 14.04 30.64 15.25
C ALA A 6 14.45 29.31 14.58
N LEU A 7 15.33 28.54 15.22
CA LEU A 7 15.76 27.22 14.74
C LEU A 7 14.59 26.22 14.72
N THR A 8 13.77 26.20 15.78
CA THR A 8 12.55 25.38 15.85
C THR A 8 11.56 25.75 14.76
N ARG A 9 11.31 27.04 14.54
CA ARG A 9 10.44 27.54 13.46
C ARG A 9 10.98 27.15 12.08
N ALA A 10 12.29 27.28 11.86
CA ALA A 10 12.93 26.87 10.62
C ALA A 10 12.80 25.36 10.38
N ARG A 11 13.03 24.53 11.41
CA ARG A 11 12.86 23.08 11.33
C ARG A 11 11.46 22.69 10.84
N TYR A 12 10.41 23.18 11.51
CA TYR A 12 9.02 22.82 11.16
C TYR A 12 8.54 23.39 9.83
N LYS A 13 9.16 24.48 9.36
CA LYS A 13 8.85 25.10 8.07
C LYS A 13 9.52 24.39 6.90
N TYR A 14 10.79 23.99 7.05
CA TYR A 14 11.59 23.47 5.93
C TYR A 14 11.71 21.96 5.88
N ILE A 15 11.52 21.25 7.00
CA ILE A 15 11.58 19.79 7.01
C ILE A 15 10.17 19.22 6.83
N PRO A 16 9.87 18.57 5.69
CA PRO A 16 8.54 18.06 5.41
C PRO A 16 8.34 16.68 6.04
N ASP A 17 8.43 16.58 7.37
CA ASP A 17 8.28 15.31 8.11
C ASP A 17 6.97 14.59 7.75
N HIS A 18 5.90 15.34 7.51
CA HIS A 18 4.61 14.82 7.03
C HIS A 18 4.72 14.08 5.68
N LEU A 19 5.48 14.58 4.71
CA LEU A 19 5.65 13.91 3.40
C LEU A 19 6.33 12.56 3.56
N ILE A 20 7.29 12.43 4.49
CA ILE A 20 7.92 11.14 4.79
C ILE A 20 6.88 10.17 5.34
N GLY A 21 6.01 10.60 6.25
CA GLY A 21 4.91 9.80 6.78
C GLY A 21 3.93 9.37 5.69
N GLU A 22 3.56 10.29 4.80
CA GLU A 22 2.68 10.01 3.67
C GLU A 22 3.29 9.02 2.68
N ILE A 23 4.56 9.21 2.29
CA ILE A 23 5.28 8.29 1.41
C ILE A 23 5.36 6.91 2.04
N LEU A 24 5.84 6.80 3.29
CA LEU A 24 5.99 5.52 4.00
C LEU A 24 4.65 4.80 4.22
N SER A 25 3.53 5.53 4.24
CA SER A 25 2.20 4.95 4.32
C SER A 25 1.79 4.21 3.03
N LYS A 26 2.38 4.57 1.88
CA LYS A 26 2.00 4.00 0.58
C LYS A 26 2.46 2.54 0.44
N ARG A 27 1.60 1.71 -0.13
CA ARG A 27 1.87 0.28 -0.37
C ARG A 27 3.06 0.04 -1.31
N TRP A 28 3.31 0.94 -2.26
CA TRP A 28 4.43 0.79 -3.20
C TRP A 28 5.80 0.97 -2.54
N MET A 29 5.88 1.66 -1.39
CA MET A 29 7.13 1.79 -0.64
C MET A 29 7.67 0.44 -0.14
N GLU A 30 6.81 -0.56 0.02
CA GLU A 30 7.25 -1.92 0.36
C GLU A 30 8.16 -2.55 -0.69
N SER A 31 8.10 -2.06 -1.94
CA SER A 31 8.95 -2.52 -3.05
C SER A 31 10.12 -1.56 -3.34
N ALA A 32 10.12 -0.37 -2.73
CA ALA A 32 11.14 0.66 -2.97
C ALA A 32 12.51 0.23 -2.43
N VAL A 33 12.57 -0.41 -1.25
CA VAL A 33 13.83 -0.85 -0.65
C VAL A 33 14.56 -1.89 -1.54
N PRO A 34 13.92 -3.00 -1.96
CA PRO A 34 14.54 -3.93 -2.90
C PRO A 34 14.94 -3.27 -4.24
N ALA A 35 14.11 -2.36 -4.77
CA ALA A 35 14.41 -1.66 -6.01
C ALA A 35 15.66 -0.76 -5.90
N ILE A 36 15.81 -0.03 -4.80
CA ILE A 36 17.00 0.79 -4.53
C ILE A 36 18.24 -0.09 -4.42
N ILE A 37 18.16 -1.20 -3.69
CA ILE A 37 19.26 -2.17 -3.56
C ILE A 37 19.66 -2.69 -4.94
N LEU A 38 18.69 -3.08 -5.77
CA LEU A 38 18.93 -3.57 -7.13
C LEU A 38 19.66 -2.52 -7.98
N ILE A 39 19.21 -1.26 -7.96
CA ILE A 39 19.85 -0.16 -8.70
C ILE A 39 21.29 0.06 -8.22
N VAL A 40 21.51 0.06 -6.90
CA VAL A 40 22.85 0.25 -6.32
C VAL A 40 23.79 -0.89 -6.70
N VAL A 41 23.35 -2.15 -6.58
CA VAL A 41 24.15 -3.33 -6.94
C VAL A 41 24.46 -3.33 -8.44
N PHE A 42 23.45 -3.11 -9.28
CA PHE A 42 23.62 -3.08 -10.72
C PHE A 42 24.56 -1.94 -11.17
N GLY A 43 24.39 -0.75 -10.60
CA GLY A 43 25.27 0.40 -10.86
C GLY A 43 26.70 0.13 -10.42
N TYR A 44 26.91 -0.44 -9.23
CA TYR A 44 28.22 -0.80 -8.72
C TYR A 44 28.94 -1.79 -9.65
N LEU A 45 28.28 -2.87 -10.05
CA LEU A 45 28.87 -3.89 -10.92
C LEU A 45 29.18 -3.33 -12.31
N THR A 46 28.29 -2.50 -12.86
CA THR A 46 28.50 -1.85 -14.16
C THR A 46 29.74 -0.95 -14.16
N ILE A 47 30.01 -0.24 -13.05
CA ILE A 47 31.16 0.66 -12.93
C ILE A 47 32.47 -0.12 -12.71
N ASN A 48 32.43 -1.18 -11.90
CA ASN A 48 33.65 -1.86 -11.45
C ASN A 48 34.06 -3.05 -12.34
N LEU A 49 33.16 -3.60 -13.15
CA LEU A 49 33.45 -4.73 -14.03
C LEU A 49 33.49 -4.27 -15.50
N PRO A 50 34.64 -4.40 -16.19
CA PRO A 50 34.73 -4.04 -17.60
C PRO A 50 33.83 -4.94 -18.45
N ASN A 51 33.21 -4.37 -19.48
CA ASN A 51 32.31 -5.07 -20.41
C ASN A 51 31.11 -5.78 -19.76
N TYR A 52 30.69 -5.35 -18.56
CA TYR A 52 29.55 -5.95 -17.86
C TYR A 52 28.24 -5.84 -18.66
N LEU A 53 28.06 -4.77 -19.44
CA LEU A 53 26.90 -4.59 -20.32
C LEU A 53 27.11 -5.11 -21.76
N SER A 54 28.15 -5.91 -21.99
CA SER A 54 28.33 -6.55 -23.31
C SER A 54 27.16 -7.51 -23.62
N SER A 55 26.77 -7.60 -24.89
CA SER A 55 25.65 -8.46 -25.32
C SER A 55 25.84 -9.92 -24.89
N ILE A 56 27.06 -10.44 -24.99
CA ILE A 56 27.41 -11.80 -24.52
C ILE A 56 27.14 -11.96 -23.03
N ASN A 57 27.61 -11.02 -22.19
CA ASN A 57 27.38 -11.14 -20.75
C ASN A 57 25.90 -10.98 -20.40
N LEU A 58 25.16 -10.12 -21.11
CA LEU A 58 23.72 -9.97 -20.88
C LEU A 58 22.94 -11.23 -21.27
N MET A 59 23.35 -11.94 -22.33
CA MET A 59 22.77 -13.22 -22.70
C MET A 59 23.08 -14.30 -21.65
N ASP A 60 24.32 -14.42 -21.20
CA ASP A 60 24.71 -15.39 -20.17
C ASP A 60 24.04 -15.11 -18.82
N LEU A 61 24.00 -13.84 -18.40
CA LEU A 61 23.25 -13.42 -17.23
C LEU A 61 21.76 -13.69 -17.40
N GLY A 62 21.20 -13.48 -18.59
CA GLY A 62 19.80 -13.78 -18.90
C GLY A 62 19.47 -15.27 -18.71
N ARG A 63 20.34 -16.18 -19.16
CA ARG A 63 20.20 -17.63 -18.94
C ARG A 63 20.21 -17.97 -17.45
N LEU A 64 21.26 -17.56 -16.73
CA LEU A 64 21.38 -17.81 -15.29
C LEU A 64 20.23 -17.19 -14.48
N TYR A 65 19.79 -16.00 -14.87
CA TYR A 65 18.70 -15.29 -14.22
C TYR A 65 17.36 -15.98 -14.42
N SER A 66 17.10 -16.47 -15.62
CA SER A 66 15.85 -17.16 -15.91
C SER A 66 15.76 -18.51 -15.17
N GLU A 67 16.83 -19.30 -15.18
CA GLU A 67 16.93 -20.57 -14.44
C GLU A 67 16.73 -20.34 -12.94
N PHE A 68 17.53 -19.46 -12.34
CA PHE A 68 17.42 -19.13 -10.91
C PHE A 68 16.08 -18.47 -10.58
N GLY A 69 15.60 -17.57 -11.43
CA GLY A 69 14.36 -16.84 -11.27
C GLY A 69 13.14 -17.75 -11.22
N LEU A 70 13.07 -18.79 -12.04
CA LEU A 70 11.99 -19.79 -11.99
C LEU A 70 11.93 -20.48 -10.61
N VAL A 71 13.08 -20.83 -10.05
CA VAL A 71 13.17 -21.43 -8.70
C VAL A 71 12.81 -20.42 -7.61
N VAL A 72 13.16 -19.15 -7.78
CA VAL A 72 12.74 -18.07 -6.87
C VAL A 72 11.23 -17.82 -6.93
N LEU A 73 10.60 -17.91 -8.10
CA LEU A 73 9.14 -17.85 -8.22
C LEU A 73 8.46 -19.04 -7.52
N ALA A 74 9.04 -20.23 -7.65
CA ALA A 74 8.58 -21.45 -6.99
C ALA A 74 8.58 -21.32 -5.45
N MET A 75 9.72 -20.95 -4.86
CA MET A 75 9.82 -20.66 -3.42
C MET A 75 8.91 -19.49 -3.01
N GLY A 76 8.86 -18.43 -3.82
CA GLY A 76 8.05 -17.24 -3.56
C GLY A 76 6.57 -17.59 -3.42
N LEU A 77 6.04 -18.47 -4.29
CA LEU A 77 4.66 -18.94 -4.20
C LEU A 77 4.39 -19.69 -2.89
N VAL A 78 5.27 -20.61 -2.50
CA VAL A 78 5.16 -21.37 -1.24
C VAL A 78 5.22 -20.44 -0.03
N MET A 79 6.13 -19.47 -0.04
CA MET A 79 6.28 -18.47 1.01
C MET A 79 5.05 -17.58 1.14
N ILE A 80 4.46 -17.12 0.04
CA ILE A 80 3.22 -16.34 0.07
C ILE A 80 2.07 -17.17 0.67
N GLY A 81 2.03 -18.49 0.44
CA GLY A 81 1.10 -19.42 1.08
C GLY A 81 1.36 -19.68 2.58
N GLY A 82 2.43 -19.11 3.15
CA GLY A 82 2.82 -19.30 4.55
C GLY A 82 3.52 -20.64 4.80
N GLY A 83 4.23 -21.17 3.81
CA GLY A 83 5.14 -22.30 3.92
C GLY A 83 6.58 -21.93 3.57
N VAL A 84 7.48 -22.91 3.62
CA VAL A 84 8.85 -22.82 3.07
C VAL A 84 9.15 -24.18 2.42
N ASP A 85 9.87 -24.18 1.31
CA ASP A 85 10.33 -25.41 0.64
C ASP A 85 11.84 -25.48 0.54
N LEU A 86 12.49 -25.99 1.59
CA LEU A 86 13.94 -26.16 1.59
C LEU A 86 14.41 -27.25 0.62
N SER A 87 13.55 -28.18 0.22
CA SER A 87 13.93 -29.30 -0.65
C SER A 87 14.16 -28.91 -2.11
N ILE A 88 13.91 -27.65 -2.45
CA ILE A 88 13.91 -27.14 -3.83
C ILE A 88 15.26 -27.34 -4.55
N GLY A 89 16.39 -27.24 -3.83
CA GLY A 89 17.71 -27.50 -4.39
C GLY A 89 17.91 -28.97 -4.76
N SER A 90 17.52 -29.89 -3.87
CA SER A 90 17.55 -31.34 -4.15
C SER A 90 16.55 -31.74 -5.25
N MET A 91 15.38 -31.10 -5.29
CA MET A 91 14.39 -31.32 -6.36
C MET A 91 14.94 -30.88 -7.72
N PHE A 92 15.60 -29.72 -7.78
CA PHE A 92 16.27 -29.23 -8.97
C PHE A 92 17.33 -30.23 -9.46
N ALA A 93 18.18 -30.72 -8.55
CA ALA A 93 19.21 -31.71 -8.87
C ALA A 93 18.64 -33.03 -9.41
N LEU A 94 17.59 -33.55 -8.77
CA LEU A 94 16.87 -34.74 -9.24
C LEU A 94 16.22 -34.53 -10.60
N CYS A 95 15.58 -33.39 -10.85
CA CYS A 95 14.96 -33.10 -12.14
C CYS A 95 16.00 -32.92 -13.25
N ASN A 96 17.18 -32.37 -12.94
CA ASN A 96 18.30 -32.24 -13.87
C ASN A 96 18.78 -33.63 -14.32
N ILE A 97 19.10 -34.52 -13.37
CA ILE A 97 19.50 -35.89 -13.70
C ILE A 97 18.36 -36.66 -14.39
N ALA A 98 17.11 -36.47 -13.97
CA ALA A 98 15.97 -37.15 -14.61
C ALA A 98 15.86 -36.75 -16.09
N MET A 99 16.07 -35.47 -16.44
CA MET A 99 16.05 -35.03 -17.84
C MET A 99 17.17 -35.68 -18.65
N LEU A 100 18.40 -35.65 -18.12
CA LEU A 100 19.56 -36.25 -18.78
C LEU A 100 19.40 -37.77 -18.90
N ALA A 101 18.89 -38.46 -17.88
CA ALA A 101 18.63 -39.91 -17.93
C ALA A 101 17.54 -40.27 -18.94
N CYS A 102 16.46 -39.48 -19.03
CA CYS A 102 15.41 -39.69 -20.04
C CYS A 102 15.97 -39.62 -21.46
N ILE A 103 16.86 -38.66 -21.72
CA ILE A 103 17.46 -38.48 -23.05
C ILE A 103 18.56 -39.51 -23.31
N ASN A 104 19.53 -39.63 -22.41
CA ASN A 104 20.80 -40.31 -22.67
C ASN A 104 20.80 -41.81 -22.31
N MET A 105 19.89 -42.25 -21.44
CA MET A 105 19.82 -43.66 -21.01
C MET A 105 18.56 -44.37 -21.50
N LEU A 106 17.43 -43.66 -21.53
CA LEU A 106 16.14 -44.21 -21.96
C LEU A 106 15.82 -43.92 -23.43
N ASP A 107 16.69 -43.19 -24.13
CA ASP A 107 16.52 -42.77 -25.53
C ASP A 107 15.15 -42.14 -25.82
N MET A 108 14.57 -41.44 -24.82
CA MET A 108 13.26 -40.84 -24.95
C MET A 108 13.34 -39.62 -25.86
N SER A 109 12.40 -39.51 -26.79
CA SER A 109 12.23 -38.28 -27.57
C SER A 109 11.98 -37.07 -26.66
N LEU A 110 12.45 -35.89 -27.06
CA LEU A 110 12.31 -34.64 -26.31
C LEU A 110 10.85 -34.33 -25.92
N TRP A 111 9.90 -34.64 -26.82
CA TRP A 111 8.47 -34.47 -26.63
C TRP A 111 7.90 -35.31 -25.49
N LEU A 112 8.51 -36.45 -25.18
CA LEU A 112 8.14 -37.31 -24.05
C LEU A 112 8.96 -36.99 -22.80
N ALA A 113 10.24 -36.67 -22.96
CA ALA A 113 11.14 -36.38 -21.84
C ALA A 113 10.70 -35.14 -21.06
N ILE A 114 10.37 -34.02 -21.74
CA ILE A 114 9.98 -32.76 -21.07
C ILE A 114 8.73 -32.95 -20.18
N PRO A 115 7.58 -33.45 -20.69
CA PRO A 115 6.41 -33.68 -19.84
C PRO A 115 6.68 -34.68 -18.70
N THR A 116 7.50 -35.69 -18.93
CA THR A 116 7.86 -36.70 -17.92
C THR A 116 8.59 -36.05 -16.75
N VAL A 117 9.58 -35.19 -17.02
CA VAL A 117 10.33 -34.49 -15.97
C VAL A 117 9.46 -33.43 -15.26
N LEU A 118 8.58 -32.74 -15.98
CA LEU A 118 7.62 -31.82 -15.35
C LEU A 118 6.66 -32.57 -14.40
N LEU A 119 6.16 -33.73 -14.80
CA LEU A 119 5.35 -34.60 -13.95
C LEU A 119 6.14 -35.15 -12.76
N PHE A 120 7.41 -35.49 -12.95
CA PHE A 120 8.30 -35.93 -11.88
C PHE A 120 8.53 -34.81 -10.85
N GLY A 121 8.79 -33.58 -11.30
CA GLY A 121 8.86 -32.40 -10.43
C GLY A 121 7.55 -32.14 -9.69
N ALA A 122 6.41 -32.27 -10.38
CA ALA A 122 5.09 -32.17 -9.78
C ALA A 122 4.87 -33.23 -8.69
N LEU A 123 5.35 -34.46 -8.90
CA LEU A 123 5.28 -35.56 -7.94
C LEU A 123 6.11 -35.28 -6.69
N LEU A 124 7.37 -34.83 -6.87
CA LEU A 124 8.24 -34.43 -5.75
C LEU A 124 7.60 -33.30 -4.93
N GLY A 125 7.04 -32.30 -5.61
CA GLY A 125 6.26 -31.23 -4.98
C GLY A 125 4.99 -31.74 -4.30
N ALA A 126 4.30 -32.72 -4.89
CA ALA A 126 3.09 -33.33 -4.33
C ALA A 126 3.37 -34.09 -3.03
N ILE A 127 4.55 -34.71 -2.88
CA ILE A 127 4.97 -35.33 -1.61
C ILE A 127 4.98 -34.28 -0.51
N ASN A 128 5.67 -33.15 -0.71
CA ASN A 128 5.68 -32.05 0.26
C ASN A 128 4.27 -31.46 0.46
N GLY A 129 3.53 -31.24 -0.62
CA GLY A 129 2.17 -30.69 -0.60
C GLY A 129 1.19 -31.58 0.16
N PHE A 130 1.32 -32.90 0.07
CA PHE A 130 0.51 -33.86 0.82
C PHE A 130 0.87 -33.83 2.31
N LEU A 131 2.16 -33.94 2.63
CA LEU A 131 2.64 -33.92 4.02
C LEU A 131 2.26 -32.61 4.74
N ILE A 132 2.36 -31.47 4.04
CA ILE A 132 2.15 -30.15 4.66
C ILE A 132 0.68 -29.73 4.58
N GLY A 133 0.03 -29.91 3.43
CA GLY A 133 -1.36 -29.52 3.20
C GLY A 133 -2.38 -30.45 3.86
N TYR A 134 -2.18 -31.77 3.77
CA TYR A 134 -3.16 -32.76 4.24
C TYR A 134 -2.82 -33.29 5.63
N LEU A 135 -1.56 -33.69 5.87
CA LEU A 135 -1.13 -34.18 7.19
C LEU A 135 -0.81 -33.04 8.18
N LYS A 136 -0.84 -31.78 7.71
CA LYS A 136 -0.64 -30.57 8.52
C LYS A 136 0.70 -30.57 9.27
N LEU A 137 1.73 -31.18 8.68
CA LEU A 137 3.09 -31.14 9.23
C LEU A 137 3.69 -29.73 9.13
N ARG A 138 4.71 -29.45 9.95
CA ARG A 138 5.40 -28.16 9.94
C ARG A 138 6.31 -28.06 8.71
N ALA A 139 5.97 -27.15 7.79
CA ALA A 139 6.62 -26.99 6.50
C ALA A 139 8.16 -26.97 6.53
N PHE A 140 8.77 -26.18 7.42
CA PHE A 140 10.22 -26.07 7.53
C PHE A 140 10.88 -27.43 7.85
N LEU A 141 10.39 -28.14 8.87
CA LEU A 141 10.93 -29.44 9.26
C LEU A 141 10.67 -30.50 8.19
N THR A 142 9.47 -30.52 7.62
CA THR A 142 9.10 -31.48 6.58
C THR A 142 9.99 -31.34 5.35
N THR A 143 10.19 -30.10 4.88
CA THR A 143 11.00 -29.85 3.68
C THR A 143 12.50 -29.99 3.93
N LEU A 144 12.98 -29.82 5.17
CA LEU A 144 14.33 -30.20 5.55
C LEU A 144 14.55 -31.71 5.46
N VAL A 145 13.57 -32.51 5.92
CA VAL A 145 13.65 -33.98 5.82
C VAL A 145 13.61 -34.43 4.37
N THR A 146 12.69 -33.89 3.56
CA THR A 146 12.62 -34.25 2.13
C THR A 146 13.82 -33.73 1.34
N LEU A 147 14.43 -32.60 1.72
CA LEU A 147 15.73 -32.15 1.19
C LEU A 147 16.76 -33.28 1.33
N ILE A 148 16.94 -33.82 2.54
CA ILE A 148 17.93 -34.87 2.84
C ILE A 148 17.62 -36.14 2.04
N ILE A 149 16.36 -36.57 2.01
CA ILE A 149 15.95 -37.78 1.27
C ILE A 149 16.19 -37.61 -0.22
N PHE A 150 15.70 -36.53 -0.82
CA PHE A 150 15.86 -36.25 -2.25
C PHE A 150 17.33 -36.09 -2.63
N ARG A 151 18.12 -35.47 -1.75
CA ARG A 151 19.56 -35.32 -1.94
C ARG A 151 20.27 -36.67 -1.91
N ALA A 152 19.97 -37.51 -0.95
CA ALA A 152 20.54 -38.85 -0.87
C ALA A 152 20.20 -39.70 -2.10
N ILE A 153 18.95 -39.63 -2.59
CA ILE A 153 18.54 -40.30 -3.83
C ILE A 153 19.37 -39.78 -5.02
N PHE A 154 19.52 -38.46 -5.15
CA PHE A 154 20.36 -37.85 -6.20
C PHE A 154 21.80 -38.37 -6.13
N ASP A 155 22.42 -38.35 -4.95
CA ASP A 155 23.80 -38.78 -4.77
C ASP A 155 23.98 -40.28 -5.07
N ILE A 156 23.01 -41.12 -4.71
CA ILE A 156 23.01 -42.56 -5.04
C ILE A 156 22.91 -42.78 -6.55
N ILE A 157 22.00 -42.08 -7.24
CA ILE A 157 21.84 -42.22 -8.70
C ILE A 157 23.12 -41.75 -9.39
N LEU A 158 23.64 -40.59 -9.01
CA LEU A 158 24.85 -40.03 -9.59
C LEU A 158 26.05 -40.97 -9.39
N ALA A 159 26.23 -41.56 -8.20
CA ALA A 159 27.33 -42.48 -7.94
C ALA A 159 27.31 -43.75 -8.80
N ASN A 160 26.13 -44.20 -9.24
CA ASN A 160 25.97 -45.42 -10.03
C ASN A 160 25.90 -45.18 -11.55
N PHE A 161 25.44 -44.00 -11.99
CA PHE A 161 25.08 -43.75 -13.39
C PHE A 161 25.68 -42.45 -13.97
N ALA A 162 26.63 -41.80 -13.28
CA ALA A 162 27.18 -40.51 -13.72
C ALA A 162 27.70 -40.51 -15.17
N VAL A 163 28.36 -41.60 -15.58
CA VAL A 163 28.96 -41.71 -16.92
C VAL A 163 27.86 -41.86 -17.96
N GLU A 164 26.90 -42.76 -17.74
CA GLU A 164 25.78 -43.01 -18.65
C GLU A 164 24.91 -41.76 -18.82
N ILE A 165 24.65 -41.04 -17.74
CA ILE A 165 23.86 -39.80 -17.74
C ILE A 165 24.58 -38.67 -18.49
N SER A 166 25.91 -38.61 -18.44
CA SER A 166 26.70 -37.49 -18.99
C SER A 166 27.40 -37.79 -20.32
N SER A 167 27.30 -39.01 -20.84
CA SER A 167 27.99 -39.44 -22.06
C SER A 167 27.13 -39.36 -23.33
N GLY A 168 25.82 -39.17 -23.20
CA GLY A 168 24.93 -39.01 -24.34
C GLY A 168 24.98 -37.60 -24.93
N PHE A 169 25.10 -37.51 -26.25
CA PHE A 169 24.96 -36.28 -27.02
C PHE A 169 23.69 -36.38 -27.88
N LEU A 170 22.67 -35.60 -27.54
CA LEU A 170 21.43 -35.54 -28.31
C LEU A 170 21.61 -34.54 -29.46
N ASP A 171 21.81 -35.05 -30.68
CA ASP A 171 21.81 -34.26 -31.90
C ASP A 171 20.37 -33.84 -32.27
N SER A 172 19.91 -32.73 -31.67
CA SER A 172 18.58 -32.19 -31.86
C SER A 172 18.61 -30.67 -31.80
N VAL A 173 18.22 -30.04 -32.91
CA VAL A 173 18.06 -28.58 -33.02
C VAL A 173 17.16 -28.03 -31.91
N ALA A 174 16.13 -28.79 -31.50
CA ALA A 174 15.23 -28.37 -30.44
C ALA A 174 15.89 -28.39 -29.05
N TRP A 175 16.81 -29.32 -28.79
CA TRP A 175 17.54 -29.40 -27.51
C TRP A 175 18.58 -28.29 -27.40
N GLU A 176 19.34 -28.04 -28.46
CA GLU A 176 20.26 -26.91 -28.56
C GLU A 176 19.52 -25.58 -28.42
N PHE A 177 18.35 -25.44 -29.05
CA PHE A 177 17.54 -24.24 -28.94
C PHE A 177 17.01 -23.99 -27.51
N ILE A 178 16.72 -25.05 -26.74
CA ILE A 178 16.32 -24.94 -25.33
C ILE A 178 17.51 -24.51 -24.45
N GLY A 179 18.71 -25.05 -24.69
CA GLY A 179 19.90 -24.76 -23.89
C GLY A 179 20.55 -23.41 -24.20
N ASP A 180 20.98 -23.24 -25.44
CA ASP A 180 21.81 -22.12 -25.88
C ASP A 180 21.12 -21.19 -26.90
N GLY A 181 19.96 -21.58 -27.44
CA GLY A 181 19.22 -20.78 -28.40
C GLY A 181 18.78 -19.40 -27.90
N ASP A 182 18.60 -18.48 -28.84
CA ASP A 182 18.10 -17.13 -28.57
C ASP A 182 17.15 -16.64 -29.67
N ILE A 183 16.33 -15.64 -29.32
CA ILE A 183 15.50 -14.89 -30.26
C ILE A 183 15.81 -13.41 -30.05
N TYR A 184 16.31 -12.73 -31.07
CA TYR A 184 16.71 -11.31 -31.00
C TYR A 184 17.67 -10.98 -29.83
N ASN A 185 18.70 -11.82 -29.60
CA ASN A 185 19.64 -11.72 -28.47
C ASN A 185 19.00 -11.91 -27.08
N LEU A 186 17.80 -12.48 -27.01
CA LEU A 186 17.17 -12.86 -25.75
C LEU A 186 17.18 -14.39 -25.64
N PRO A 187 17.84 -14.97 -24.61
CA PRO A 187 17.86 -16.42 -24.44
C PRO A 187 16.46 -17.00 -24.35
N THR A 188 16.27 -18.20 -24.91
CA THR A 188 14.99 -18.92 -24.88
C THR A 188 14.47 -19.13 -23.45
N SER A 189 15.37 -19.46 -22.52
CA SER A 189 15.08 -19.60 -21.09
C SER A 189 14.53 -18.30 -20.47
N MET A 190 15.09 -17.14 -20.86
CA MET A 190 14.62 -15.82 -20.41
C MET A 190 13.22 -15.49 -20.94
N ILE A 191 12.91 -15.84 -22.19
CA ILE A 191 11.58 -15.65 -22.76
C ILE A 191 10.54 -16.47 -21.97
N VAL A 192 10.84 -17.75 -21.71
CA VAL A 192 9.94 -18.62 -20.94
C VAL A 192 9.78 -18.09 -19.52
N PHE A 193 10.85 -17.64 -18.88
CA PHE A 193 10.76 -16.99 -17.56
C PHE A 193 9.86 -15.75 -17.58
N ILE A 194 10.00 -14.85 -18.57
CA ILE A 194 9.14 -13.66 -18.69
C ILE A 194 7.67 -14.04 -18.84
N VAL A 195 7.36 -15.04 -19.67
CA VAL A 195 6.00 -15.54 -19.88
C VAL A 195 5.44 -16.11 -18.57
N ILE A 196 6.20 -16.96 -17.87
CA ILE A 196 5.80 -17.57 -16.60
C ILE A 196 5.66 -16.52 -15.50
N ALA A 197 6.56 -15.54 -15.42
CA ALA A 197 6.47 -14.43 -14.47
C ALA A 197 5.24 -13.54 -14.76
N GLY A 198 4.98 -13.23 -16.03
CA GLY A 198 3.80 -12.46 -16.46
C GLY A 198 2.50 -13.19 -16.13
N PHE A 199 2.41 -14.47 -16.47
CA PHE A 199 1.27 -15.31 -16.11
C PHE A 199 1.10 -15.42 -14.59
N GLY A 200 2.17 -15.71 -13.86
CA GLY A 200 2.17 -15.77 -12.41
C GLY A 200 1.74 -14.45 -11.78
N HIS A 201 2.14 -13.30 -12.35
CA HIS A 201 1.70 -11.99 -11.88
C HIS A 201 0.18 -11.83 -12.03
N ILE A 202 -0.39 -12.21 -13.18
CA ILE A 202 -1.84 -12.17 -13.41
C ILE A 202 -2.56 -13.12 -12.44
N VAL A 203 -2.07 -14.35 -12.27
CA VAL A 203 -2.64 -15.32 -11.32
C VAL A 203 -2.67 -14.77 -9.92
N MET A 204 -1.56 -14.21 -9.44
CA MET A 204 -1.43 -13.69 -8.09
C MET A 204 -2.22 -12.40 -7.85
N SER A 205 -2.30 -11.51 -8.83
CA SER A 205 -2.94 -10.19 -8.66
C SER A 205 -4.42 -10.16 -9.02
N ARG A 206 -4.86 -10.97 -10.00
CA ARG A 206 -6.20 -10.86 -10.60
C ARG A 206 -7.05 -12.12 -10.49
N LEU A 207 -6.47 -13.31 -10.28
CA LEU A 207 -7.22 -14.57 -10.29
C LEU A 207 -7.49 -15.12 -8.89
N ARG A 208 -8.58 -15.90 -8.78
CA ARG A 208 -9.04 -16.53 -7.52
C ARG A 208 -7.96 -17.38 -6.82
N PRO A 209 -7.18 -18.25 -7.53
CA PRO A 209 -6.16 -19.05 -6.86
C PRO A 209 -5.11 -18.20 -6.14
N GLY A 210 -4.69 -17.07 -6.74
CA GLY A 210 -3.74 -16.16 -6.13
C GLY A 210 -4.26 -15.51 -4.86
N TRP A 211 -5.52 -15.05 -4.88
CA TRP A 211 -6.17 -14.47 -3.69
C TRP A 211 -6.32 -15.51 -2.57
N HIS A 212 -6.65 -16.77 -2.89
CA HIS A 212 -6.71 -17.85 -1.90
C HIS A 212 -5.35 -18.09 -1.24
N VAL A 213 -4.27 -18.16 -2.03
CA VAL A 213 -2.90 -18.33 -1.49
C VAL A 213 -2.54 -17.18 -0.55
N MET A 214 -2.79 -15.92 -0.95
CA MET A 214 -2.53 -14.76 -0.09
C MET A 214 -3.40 -14.75 1.19
N ALA A 215 -4.68 -15.09 1.08
CA ALA A 215 -5.59 -15.15 2.24
C ALA A 215 -5.16 -16.21 3.26
N ILE A 216 -4.78 -17.39 2.78
CA ILE A 216 -4.28 -18.49 3.62
C ILE A 216 -2.97 -18.10 4.30
N GLY A 217 -2.04 -17.50 3.55
CA GLY A 217 -0.77 -17.04 4.11
C GLY A 217 -0.94 -15.96 5.17
N GLY A 218 -1.94 -15.08 5.03
CA GLY A 218 -2.23 -14.05 6.03
C GLY A 218 -2.87 -14.61 7.30
N ALA A 219 -3.90 -15.45 7.16
CA ALA A 219 -4.57 -16.10 8.29
C ALA A 219 -5.30 -17.39 7.88
N ARG A 220 -4.65 -18.55 8.08
CA ARG A 220 -5.23 -19.86 7.74
C ARG A 220 -6.62 -20.11 8.35
N ARG A 221 -6.84 -19.66 9.60
CA ARG A 221 -8.14 -19.81 10.29
C ARG A 221 -9.24 -18.96 9.64
N SER A 222 -8.96 -17.69 9.36
CA SER A 222 -9.92 -16.80 8.70
C SER A 222 -10.24 -17.26 7.28
N ALA A 223 -9.23 -17.72 6.52
CA ALA A 223 -9.42 -18.29 5.18
C ALA A 223 -10.32 -19.53 5.19
N HIS A 224 -10.14 -20.42 6.18
CA HIS A 224 -11.00 -21.59 6.34
C HIS A 224 -12.46 -21.21 6.65
N ASN A 225 -12.67 -20.25 7.55
CA ASN A 225 -14.00 -19.75 7.89
C ASN A 225 -14.68 -19.02 6.71
N ALA A 226 -13.89 -18.49 5.75
CA ALA A 226 -14.38 -17.90 4.51
C ALA A 226 -14.66 -18.95 3.41
N GLY A 227 -14.57 -20.25 3.71
CA GLY A 227 -14.89 -21.34 2.77
C GLY A 227 -13.75 -21.73 1.82
N ILE A 228 -12.53 -21.23 2.02
CA ILE A 228 -11.37 -21.59 1.19
C ILE A 228 -10.83 -22.96 1.63
N ASP A 229 -10.63 -23.88 0.68
CA ASP A 229 -9.98 -25.17 0.94
C ASP A 229 -8.47 -24.97 1.18
N VAL A 230 -8.12 -24.81 2.46
CA VAL A 230 -6.74 -24.60 2.90
C VAL A 230 -5.84 -25.78 2.51
N LYS A 231 -6.33 -27.02 2.64
CA LYS A 231 -5.51 -28.23 2.41
C LYS A 231 -5.10 -28.33 0.96
N ARG A 232 -6.07 -28.18 0.05
CA ARG A 232 -5.82 -28.21 -1.41
C ARG A 232 -4.96 -27.05 -1.86
N THR A 233 -5.23 -25.84 -1.36
CA THR A 233 -4.50 -24.65 -1.81
C THR A 233 -3.04 -24.70 -1.36
N VAL A 234 -2.77 -25.08 -0.11
CA VAL A 234 -1.39 -25.29 0.37
C VAL A 234 -0.71 -26.43 -0.39
N GLY A 235 -1.40 -27.55 -0.62
CA GLY A 235 -0.83 -28.65 -1.41
C GLY A 235 -0.45 -28.20 -2.83
N ALA A 236 -1.32 -27.44 -3.48
CA ALA A 236 -1.10 -26.94 -4.84
C ALA A 236 0.12 -26.00 -4.94
N THR A 237 0.43 -25.19 -3.92
CA THR A 237 1.63 -24.34 -3.98
C THR A 237 2.93 -25.14 -4.08
N TYR A 238 3.02 -26.28 -3.40
CA TYR A 238 4.19 -27.16 -3.47
C TYR A 238 4.26 -27.93 -4.79
N VAL A 239 3.13 -28.35 -5.36
CA VAL A 239 3.08 -28.99 -6.69
C VAL A 239 3.57 -28.01 -7.77
N VAL A 240 3.06 -26.78 -7.77
CA VAL A 240 3.48 -25.74 -8.71
C VAL A 240 4.96 -25.38 -8.51
N SER A 241 5.41 -25.33 -7.24
CA SER A 241 6.85 -25.17 -6.92
C SER A 241 7.70 -26.25 -7.59
N GLY A 242 7.27 -27.51 -7.52
CA GLY A 242 7.97 -28.63 -8.16
C GLY A 242 7.99 -28.55 -9.68
N ILE A 243 6.89 -28.14 -10.32
CA ILE A 243 6.83 -27.94 -11.78
C ILE A 243 7.79 -26.83 -12.22
N LEU A 244 7.79 -25.68 -11.53
CA LEU A 244 8.67 -24.56 -11.85
C LEU A 244 10.15 -24.91 -11.63
N THR A 245 10.44 -25.69 -10.59
CA THR A 245 11.79 -26.18 -10.30
C THR A 245 12.26 -27.18 -11.36
N ALA A 246 11.38 -28.09 -11.81
CA ALA A 246 11.68 -28.99 -12.91
C ALA A 246 11.92 -28.24 -14.22
N LEU A 247 11.11 -27.23 -14.53
CA LEU A 247 11.31 -26.39 -15.72
C LEU A 247 12.69 -25.70 -15.70
N ALA A 248 13.09 -25.15 -14.56
CA ALA A 248 14.42 -24.57 -14.39
C ALA A 248 15.53 -25.62 -14.59
N ALA A 249 15.35 -26.82 -14.04
CA ALA A 249 16.31 -27.91 -14.16
C ALA A 249 16.45 -28.44 -15.59
N ILE A 250 15.38 -28.41 -16.39
CA ILE A 250 15.42 -28.77 -17.83
C ILE A 250 16.29 -27.78 -18.60
N PHE A 251 16.14 -26.47 -18.38
CA PHE A 251 17.00 -25.47 -19.00
C PHE A 251 18.47 -25.63 -18.60
N PHE A 252 18.71 -25.88 -17.32
CA PHE A 252 20.05 -26.14 -16.81
C PHE A 252 20.67 -27.40 -17.43
N ALA A 253 19.88 -28.49 -17.54
CA ALA A 253 20.30 -29.73 -18.20
C ALA A 253 20.67 -29.51 -19.67
N ALA A 254 19.86 -28.74 -20.39
CA ALA A 254 20.10 -28.43 -21.80
C ALA A 254 21.35 -27.57 -22.00
N ARG A 255 21.64 -26.65 -21.07
CA ARG A 255 22.81 -25.77 -21.15
C ARG A 255 24.13 -26.44 -20.74
N LEU A 256 24.13 -27.26 -19.68
CA LEU A 256 25.37 -27.87 -19.18
C LEU A 256 25.62 -29.30 -19.67
N GLY A 257 24.59 -30.00 -20.16
CA GLY A 257 24.68 -31.37 -20.67
C GLY A 257 25.18 -32.42 -19.65
N SER A 258 25.32 -32.06 -18.38
CA SER A 258 25.93 -32.89 -17.35
C SER A 258 25.39 -32.57 -15.95
N ALA A 259 25.59 -33.49 -15.01
CA ALA A 259 25.20 -33.31 -13.61
C ALA A 259 26.40 -33.57 -12.69
N GLY A 260 26.96 -32.50 -12.11
CA GLY A 260 27.96 -32.59 -11.05
C GLY A 260 27.34 -32.85 -9.68
N SER A 261 28.17 -33.23 -8.70
CA SER A 261 27.73 -33.38 -7.31
C SER A 261 27.37 -32.04 -6.65
N ASP A 262 27.77 -30.91 -7.20
CA ASP A 262 27.47 -29.56 -6.72
C ASP A 262 26.09 -29.04 -7.16
N VAL A 263 25.44 -29.72 -8.12
CA VAL A 263 24.13 -29.28 -8.66
C VAL A 263 23.09 -29.20 -7.53
N GLY A 264 22.46 -28.03 -7.42
CA GLY A 264 21.40 -27.75 -6.43
C GLY A 264 21.89 -27.49 -5.00
N VAL A 265 23.18 -27.64 -4.70
CA VAL A 265 23.71 -27.45 -3.33
C VAL A 265 23.63 -25.99 -2.91
N GLY A 266 22.99 -25.70 -1.77
CA GLY A 266 22.85 -24.35 -1.23
C GLY A 266 21.90 -23.44 -2.04
N MET A 267 21.22 -23.99 -3.06
CA MET A 267 20.23 -23.26 -3.84
C MET A 267 19.05 -22.88 -2.96
N GLU A 268 18.66 -23.70 -2.00
CA GLU A 268 17.61 -23.42 -1.03
C GLU A 268 17.91 -22.17 -0.19
N VAL A 269 19.18 -21.95 0.20
CA VAL A 269 19.61 -20.76 0.93
C VAL A 269 19.60 -19.54 0.02
N SER A 270 20.13 -19.68 -1.20
CA SER A 270 20.22 -18.59 -2.18
C SER A 270 18.82 -18.12 -2.62
N VAL A 271 17.93 -19.06 -2.89
CA VAL A 271 16.54 -18.82 -3.29
C VAL A 271 15.74 -18.21 -2.14
N LEU A 272 15.89 -18.72 -0.91
CA LEU A 272 15.27 -18.12 0.28
C LEU A 272 15.78 -16.70 0.52
N THR A 273 17.08 -16.47 0.30
CA THR A 273 17.66 -15.12 0.39
C THR A 273 17.05 -14.19 -0.66
N ALA A 274 16.90 -14.67 -1.90
CA ALA A 274 16.30 -13.90 -2.98
C ALA A 274 14.85 -13.52 -2.67
N THR A 275 14.01 -14.47 -2.24
CA THR A 275 12.60 -14.17 -1.93
C THR A 275 12.46 -13.19 -0.77
N VAL A 276 13.24 -13.35 0.31
CA VAL A 276 13.20 -12.47 1.48
C VAL A 276 13.74 -11.08 1.15
N LEU A 277 14.88 -10.99 0.45
CA LEU A 277 15.48 -9.72 0.03
C LEU A 277 14.58 -8.96 -0.97
N GLY A 278 13.84 -9.70 -1.79
CA GLY A 278 12.78 -9.17 -2.65
C GLY A 278 11.58 -8.60 -1.87
N GLY A 279 11.47 -8.87 -0.57
CA GLY A 279 10.39 -8.38 0.30
C GLY A 279 9.16 -9.29 0.36
N ILE A 280 9.30 -10.58 0.04
CA ILE A 280 8.28 -11.60 0.32
C ILE A 280 8.42 -12.03 1.78
N SER A 281 7.32 -11.95 2.52
CA SER A 281 7.34 -12.21 3.96
C SER A 281 7.45 -13.71 4.27
N LEU A 282 8.31 -14.05 5.24
CA LEU A 282 8.37 -15.39 5.83
C LEU A 282 7.10 -15.76 6.61
N GLY A 283 6.33 -14.76 7.04
CA GLY A 283 5.06 -14.97 7.75
C GLY A 283 3.89 -15.37 6.85
N GLY A 284 4.05 -15.31 5.53
CA GLY A 284 2.99 -15.56 4.57
C GLY A 284 2.06 -14.37 4.33
N GLY A 285 1.24 -14.48 3.28
CA GLY A 285 0.17 -13.53 2.94
C GLY A 285 0.62 -12.19 2.36
N ARG A 286 1.94 -11.92 2.33
CA ARG A 286 2.52 -10.70 1.75
C ARG A 286 3.65 -11.06 0.80
N GLY A 287 3.45 -10.77 -0.48
CA GLY A 287 4.46 -10.93 -1.52
C GLY A 287 3.87 -10.66 -2.90
N SER A 288 4.72 -10.66 -3.93
CA SER A 288 4.29 -10.53 -5.31
C SER A 288 5.35 -11.16 -6.23
N VAL A 289 4.96 -11.46 -7.46
CA VAL A 289 5.91 -11.92 -8.48
C VAL A 289 6.99 -10.88 -8.76
N ALA A 290 6.64 -9.59 -8.79
CA ALA A 290 7.63 -8.52 -8.97
C ALA A 290 8.70 -8.52 -7.86
N LYS A 291 8.30 -8.78 -6.61
CA LYS A 291 9.22 -8.92 -5.47
C LYS A 291 10.18 -10.11 -5.65
N ALA A 292 9.67 -11.27 -6.07
CA ALA A 292 10.50 -12.44 -6.39
C ALA A 292 11.49 -12.15 -7.53
N VAL A 293 11.03 -11.53 -8.62
CA VAL A 293 11.84 -11.15 -9.80
C VAL A 293 12.98 -10.20 -9.39
N MET A 294 12.69 -9.16 -8.61
CA MET A 294 13.72 -8.24 -8.08
C MET A 294 14.71 -8.96 -7.16
N GLY A 295 14.21 -9.77 -6.24
CA GLY A 295 15.03 -10.55 -5.31
C GLY A 295 15.99 -11.51 -6.02
N ALA A 296 15.48 -12.23 -7.03
CA ALA A 296 16.29 -13.10 -7.88
C ALA A 296 17.41 -12.33 -8.58
N ALA A 297 17.10 -11.12 -9.07
CA ALA A 297 18.07 -10.30 -9.78
C ALA A 297 19.17 -9.82 -8.82
N ILE A 298 18.81 -9.37 -7.62
CA ILE A 298 19.78 -8.91 -6.62
C ILE A 298 20.74 -10.05 -6.25
N VAL A 299 20.22 -11.22 -5.89
CA VAL A 299 21.05 -12.36 -5.47
C VAL A 299 21.92 -12.87 -6.61
N LEU A 300 21.38 -12.97 -7.83
CA LEU A 300 22.18 -13.38 -8.99
C LEU A 300 23.28 -12.36 -9.30
N LEU A 301 22.98 -11.06 -9.33
CA LEU A 301 23.97 -10.03 -9.62
C LEU A 301 25.09 -10.04 -8.59
N ILE A 302 24.75 -10.19 -7.30
CA ILE A 302 25.75 -10.30 -6.23
C ILE A 302 26.62 -11.54 -6.43
N THR A 303 26.02 -12.72 -6.60
CA THR A 303 26.78 -13.97 -6.74
C THR A 303 27.63 -14.00 -8.00
N ASN A 304 27.08 -13.61 -9.15
CA ASN A 304 27.82 -13.53 -10.41
C ASN A 304 28.91 -12.45 -10.38
N GLY A 305 28.62 -11.29 -9.78
CA GLY A 305 29.58 -10.20 -9.62
C GLY A 305 30.78 -10.61 -8.76
N MET A 306 30.53 -11.26 -7.62
CA MET A 306 31.59 -11.79 -6.75
C MET A 306 32.44 -12.85 -7.45
N LEU A 307 31.81 -13.75 -8.20
CA LEU A 307 32.53 -14.75 -9.01
C LEU A 307 33.43 -14.08 -10.06
N ARG A 308 32.94 -13.05 -10.77
CA ARG A 308 33.73 -12.28 -11.75
C ARG A 308 34.89 -11.51 -11.12
N MET A 309 34.77 -11.14 -9.85
CA MET A 309 35.86 -10.51 -9.08
C MET A 309 36.89 -11.53 -8.56
N GLY A 310 36.77 -12.82 -8.92
CA GLY A 310 37.69 -13.87 -8.51
C GLY A 310 37.51 -14.33 -7.05
N MET A 311 36.37 -14.01 -6.43
CA MET A 311 36.08 -14.43 -5.05
C MET A 311 35.69 -15.91 -5.02
N GLN A 312 36.26 -16.68 -4.10
CA GLN A 312 35.95 -18.10 -3.94
C GLN A 312 34.52 -18.32 -3.41
N GLY A 313 33.92 -19.48 -3.73
CA GLY A 313 32.51 -19.78 -3.43
C GLY A 313 32.12 -19.64 -1.95
N GLY A 314 33.04 -19.93 -1.02
CA GLY A 314 32.79 -19.73 0.42
C GLY A 314 32.51 -18.27 0.80
N THR A 315 33.15 -17.31 0.13
CA THR A 315 32.93 -15.88 0.40
C THR A 315 31.58 -15.41 -0.11
N SER A 316 31.13 -15.91 -1.27
CA SER A 316 29.79 -15.64 -1.80
C SER A 316 28.70 -16.17 -0.86
N SER A 317 28.85 -17.39 -0.35
CA SER A 317 27.91 -17.97 0.62
C SER A 317 27.88 -17.19 1.94
N LEU A 318 29.05 -16.74 2.44
CA LEU A 318 29.14 -15.88 3.63
C LEU A 318 28.40 -14.56 3.42
N ALA A 319 28.62 -13.90 2.29
CA ALA A 319 27.95 -12.63 1.96
C ALA A 319 26.43 -12.80 1.88
N LEU A 320 25.96 -13.85 1.19
CA LEU A 320 24.52 -14.17 1.13
C LEU A 320 23.93 -14.43 2.51
N GLY A 321 24.62 -15.17 3.38
CA GLY A 321 24.17 -15.43 4.75
C GLY A 321 24.04 -14.15 5.59
N ILE A 322 25.00 -13.23 5.48
CA ILE A 322 24.96 -11.93 6.17
C ILE A 322 23.79 -11.10 5.63
N ILE A 323 23.62 -11.02 4.31
CA ILE A 323 22.52 -10.28 3.67
C ILE A 323 21.17 -10.84 4.10
N LEU A 324 21.02 -12.17 4.12
CA LEU A 324 19.81 -12.83 4.58
C LEU A 324 19.50 -12.49 6.04
N LEU A 325 20.50 -12.54 6.92
CA LEU A 325 20.33 -12.20 8.34
C LEU A 325 19.83 -10.76 8.51
N PHE A 326 20.42 -9.80 7.78
CA PHE A 326 19.95 -8.41 7.78
C PHE A 326 18.54 -8.27 7.22
N ALA A 327 18.24 -8.92 6.08
CA ALA A 327 16.93 -8.87 5.44
C ALA A 327 15.83 -9.42 6.35
N VAL A 328 16.07 -10.58 6.99
CA VAL A 328 15.15 -11.18 7.97
C VAL A 328 14.99 -10.29 9.21
N GLY A 329 16.10 -9.75 9.73
CA GLY A 329 16.07 -8.85 10.88
C GLY A 329 15.24 -7.58 10.63
N ILE A 330 15.34 -7.02 9.41
CA ILE A 330 14.51 -5.90 8.96
C ILE A 330 13.06 -6.35 8.79
N ASP A 331 12.77 -7.45 8.09
CA ASP A 331 11.39 -7.93 7.87
C ASP A 331 10.64 -8.12 9.20
N VAL A 332 11.25 -8.85 10.15
CA VAL A 332 10.64 -9.13 11.46
C VAL A 332 10.40 -7.83 12.26
N LYS A 333 11.39 -6.93 12.32
CA LYS A 333 11.24 -5.67 13.06
C LYS A 333 10.29 -4.70 12.38
N TRP A 334 10.34 -4.60 11.05
CA TRP A 334 9.48 -3.76 10.25
C TRP A 334 8.02 -4.19 10.42
N LEU A 335 7.71 -5.47 10.26
CA LEU A 335 6.35 -5.99 10.44
C LEU A 335 5.79 -5.72 11.83
N LYS A 336 6.61 -5.87 12.88
CA LYS A 336 6.19 -5.63 14.27
C LYS A 336 6.00 -4.14 14.59
N ASN A 337 6.84 -3.26 14.01
CA ASN A 337 6.90 -1.86 14.41
C ASN A 337 6.32 -0.89 13.37
N ARG A 338 5.96 -1.34 12.16
CA ARG A 338 5.47 -0.49 11.06
C ARG A 338 4.34 0.42 11.49
N HIS A 339 3.31 -0.10 12.14
CA HIS A 339 2.19 0.73 12.61
C HIS A 339 2.63 1.77 13.63
N LYS A 340 3.57 1.45 14.53
CA LYS A 340 4.10 2.40 15.50
C LYS A 340 4.95 3.49 14.82
N ILE A 341 5.77 3.11 13.83
CA ILE A 341 6.61 4.05 13.08
C ILE A 341 5.74 4.96 12.22
N ILE A 342 4.80 4.40 11.47
CA ILE A 342 3.86 5.18 10.65
C ILE A 342 3.07 6.14 11.54
N ASN A 343 2.48 5.69 12.65
CA ASN A 343 1.73 6.59 13.53
C ASN A 343 2.59 7.70 14.15
N LYS A 344 3.85 7.42 14.49
CA LYS A 344 4.79 8.42 15.01
C LYS A 344 5.19 9.47 13.98
N VAL A 345 5.25 9.10 12.70
CA VAL A 345 5.69 9.99 11.63
C VAL A 345 4.49 10.66 10.94
N TYR A 346 3.30 10.06 11.02
CA TYR A 346 2.09 10.57 10.38
C TYR A 346 1.56 11.82 11.06
N VAL A 347 1.46 11.83 12.40
CA VAL A 347 1.11 13.06 13.14
C VAL A 347 2.36 13.94 13.18
N SER A 348 2.34 15.03 12.43
CA SER A 348 3.50 15.92 12.26
C SER A 348 3.16 17.33 12.74
N PRO A 349 3.36 17.62 14.04
CA PRO A 349 3.16 18.93 14.63
C PRO A 349 3.84 20.03 13.80
N SER A 350 3.14 21.13 13.63
CA SER A 350 3.68 22.38 13.11
C SER A 350 4.00 23.31 14.27
N TYR A 351 4.89 24.26 14.01
CA TYR A 351 5.08 25.36 14.94
C TYR A 351 3.97 26.39 14.75
N LEU A 352 3.06 26.49 15.72
CA LEU A 352 2.05 27.54 15.80
C LEU A 352 2.26 28.33 17.09
N GLU A 353 2.52 29.63 16.96
CA GLU A 353 2.60 30.55 18.09
C GLU A 353 1.31 31.36 18.10
N LEU A 354 0.50 31.17 19.15
CA LEU A 354 -0.73 31.93 19.34
C LEU A 354 -0.40 33.36 19.76
N PRO A 355 -1.11 34.35 19.21
CA PRO A 355 -1.00 35.72 19.68
C PRO A 355 -1.57 35.84 21.10
N ASN A 356 -1.18 36.90 21.82
CA ASN A 356 -1.71 37.17 23.15
C ASN A 356 -3.22 37.40 23.07
N ALA A 357 -3.97 36.57 23.78
CA ALA A 357 -5.41 36.73 23.90
C ALA A 357 -5.76 38.01 24.66
N PRO A 358 -6.81 38.74 24.25
CA PRO A 358 -7.39 39.81 25.06
C PRO A 358 -7.97 39.21 26.35
N SER A 359 -7.93 39.97 27.45
CA SER A 359 -8.48 39.48 28.73
C SER A 359 -9.99 39.32 28.64
N ALA A 360 -10.50 38.17 29.02
CA ALA A 360 -11.94 37.92 29.22
C ALA A 360 -12.37 38.14 30.68
N GLU A 361 -11.46 38.52 31.58
CA GLU A 361 -11.76 38.69 33.00
C GLU A 361 -12.77 39.83 33.24
N GLN A 362 -13.55 39.69 34.31
CA GLN A 362 -14.48 40.71 34.75
C GLN A 362 -13.72 41.99 35.13
N GLY A 363 -14.18 43.14 34.64
CA GLY A 363 -13.54 44.44 34.81
C GLY A 363 -12.37 44.71 33.86
N SER A 364 -12.10 43.82 32.88
CA SER A 364 -11.02 44.01 31.90
C SER A 364 -11.30 45.13 30.88
N GLY A 365 -12.56 45.51 30.68
CA GLY A 365 -12.96 46.53 29.71
C GLY A 365 -12.76 46.12 28.26
N THR A 366 -12.48 44.84 27.97
CA THR A 366 -12.43 44.32 26.61
C THR A 366 -13.82 43.95 26.13
N ASN A 367 -13.98 43.80 24.81
CA ASN A 367 -15.24 43.29 24.23
C ASN A 367 -15.53 41.83 24.59
N TYR A 368 -14.59 41.13 25.21
CA TYR A 368 -14.68 39.71 25.58
C TYR A 368 -14.87 39.51 27.08
N GLU A 369 -15.08 40.59 27.84
CA GLU A 369 -15.38 40.53 29.26
C GLU A 369 -16.57 39.60 29.55
N VAL A 370 -16.41 38.73 30.55
CA VAL A 370 -17.46 37.82 31.02
C VAL A 370 -18.73 38.60 31.33
N ASN A 371 -19.86 38.12 30.81
CA ASN A 371 -21.18 38.70 31.03
C ASN A 371 -22.24 37.61 31.24
N ASN A 372 -23.36 37.99 31.84
CA ASN A 372 -24.47 37.11 32.17
C ASN A 372 -25.68 37.29 31.22
N ARG A 373 -25.46 37.77 29.98
CA ARG A 373 -26.58 38.03 29.04
C ARG A 373 -27.41 36.78 28.75
N LEU A 374 -26.80 35.60 28.83
CA LEU A 374 -27.46 34.32 28.62
C LEU A 374 -28.04 33.70 29.91
N GLU A 375 -27.98 34.36 31.08
CA GLU A 375 -28.48 33.79 32.34
C GLU A 375 -29.98 33.48 32.30
N LYS A 376 -30.76 34.22 31.51
CA LYS A 376 -32.22 34.11 31.43
C LYS A 376 -32.71 33.32 30.21
N VAL A 377 -31.82 32.65 29.46
CA VAL A 377 -32.24 31.87 28.28
C VAL A 377 -32.75 30.49 28.68
N THR A 378 -33.68 29.95 27.91
CA THR A 378 -34.21 28.60 28.10
C THR A 378 -33.55 27.63 27.13
N SER A 379 -33.26 26.40 27.59
CA SER A 379 -32.72 25.36 26.72
C SER A 379 -33.81 24.74 25.86
N ILE A 380 -33.57 24.67 24.55
CA ILE A 380 -34.40 23.92 23.60
C ILE A 380 -33.70 22.59 23.32
N GLY A 381 -34.45 21.50 23.30
CA GLY A 381 -33.93 20.19 22.90
C GLY A 381 -32.99 19.49 23.91
N LEU A 382 -32.86 20.01 25.14
CA LEU A 382 -32.02 19.40 26.18
C LEU A 382 -32.45 17.95 26.47
N ASN A 383 -31.50 17.01 26.44
CA ASN A 383 -31.73 15.56 26.58
C ASN A 383 -32.65 14.93 25.51
N SER A 384 -32.99 15.65 24.44
CA SER A 384 -33.84 15.15 23.35
C SER A 384 -33.08 14.86 22.05
N ILE A 385 -31.99 15.59 21.80
CA ILE A 385 -31.10 15.42 20.65
C ILE A 385 -29.64 15.39 21.11
N GLU A 386 -28.81 14.63 20.41
CA GLU A 386 -27.39 14.46 20.75
C GLU A 386 -26.50 15.15 19.72
N GLY A 387 -25.61 16.01 20.22
CA GLY A 387 -24.58 16.68 19.42
C GLY A 387 -25.09 17.57 18.28
N PRO A 388 -26.10 18.45 18.51
CA PRO A 388 -26.37 19.52 17.56
C PRO A 388 -25.15 20.42 17.44
N GLU A 389 -24.75 20.71 16.21
CA GLU A 389 -23.57 21.53 15.91
C GLU A 389 -24.00 22.90 15.39
N ASP A 390 -24.82 22.94 14.35
CA ASP A 390 -25.44 24.16 13.84
C ASP A 390 -26.96 24.23 14.10
N VAL A 391 -27.50 25.46 14.10
CA VAL A 391 -28.91 25.78 14.33
C VAL A 391 -29.36 26.88 13.38
N ILE A 392 -30.38 26.59 12.56
CA ILE A 392 -30.97 27.56 11.63
C ILE A 392 -32.48 27.69 11.80
N LEU A 393 -33.03 28.82 11.34
CA LEU A 393 -34.47 29.09 11.28
C LEU A 393 -34.94 29.12 9.83
N ASP A 394 -36.12 28.59 9.56
CA ASP A 394 -36.82 28.82 8.28
C ASP A 394 -37.63 30.13 8.32
N ASN A 395 -38.25 30.48 7.19
CA ASN A 395 -39.10 31.67 7.06
C ASN A 395 -40.40 31.63 7.90
N HIS A 396 -40.68 30.52 8.59
CA HIS A 396 -41.85 30.33 9.45
C HIS A 396 -41.45 30.21 10.94
N ASP A 397 -40.22 30.61 11.29
CA ASP A 397 -39.65 30.51 12.63
C ASP A 397 -39.59 29.06 13.17
N ASN A 398 -39.52 28.05 12.30
CA ASN A 398 -39.20 26.69 12.72
C ASN A 398 -37.68 26.54 12.84
N LEU A 399 -37.22 25.92 13.92
CA LEU A 399 -35.81 25.70 14.22
C LEU A 399 -35.36 24.34 13.74
N PHE A 400 -34.19 24.26 13.10
CA PHE A 400 -33.60 23.04 12.60
C PHE A 400 -32.23 22.82 13.21
N ALA A 401 -31.95 21.59 13.63
CA ALA A 401 -30.67 21.18 14.19
C ALA A 401 -30.30 19.78 13.72
N GLY A 402 -29.03 19.58 13.38
CA GLY A 402 -28.47 18.26 13.10
C GLY A 402 -28.30 17.41 14.37
N THR A 403 -28.14 16.11 14.21
CA THR A 403 -27.75 15.20 15.30
C THR A 403 -26.56 14.36 14.90
N ARG A 404 -25.80 13.88 15.88
CA ARG A 404 -24.67 12.96 15.67
C ARG A 404 -25.02 11.68 14.90
N HIS A 405 -26.30 11.29 14.91
CA HIS A 405 -26.79 10.07 14.27
C HIS A 405 -27.21 10.27 12.81
N GLY A 406 -27.06 11.49 12.26
CA GLY A 406 -27.39 11.77 10.86
C GLY A 406 -28.81 12.22 10.61
N ASP A 407 -29.54 12.62 11.66
CA ASP A 407 -30.88 13.20 11.53
C ASP A 407 -30.83 14.72 11.55
N ILE A 408 -31.71 15.36 10.77
CA ILE A 408 -32.06 16.77 10.90
C ILE A 408 -33.42 16.84 11.58
N VAL A 409 -33.45 17.48 12.74
CA VAL A 409 -34.63 17.59 13.59
C VAL A 409 -35.20 18.99 13.47
N LYS A 410 -36.52 19.07 13.27
CA LYS A 410 -37.28 20.31 13.23
C LYS A 410 -38.02 20.50 14.54
N PHE A 411 -37.91 21.70 15.09
CA PHE A 411 -38.64 22.18 16.26
C PHE A 411 -39.61 23.27 15.82
N SER A 412 -40.86 23.18 16.28
CA SER A 412 -41.93 24.10 15.88
C SER A 412 -42.84 24.47 17.05
N GLY A 413 -43.68 25.48 16.82
CA GLY A 413 -44.55 26.07 17.85
C GLY A 413 -43.88 27.23 18.58
N PRO A 414 -44.66 28.02 19.35
CA PRO A 414 -44.21 29.30 19.91
C PRO A 414 -43.00 29.19 20.86
N ASN A 415 -42.81 28.01 21.49
CA ASN A 415 -41.66 27.73 22.37
C ASN A 415 -40.84 26.51 21.89
N PHE A 416 -40.93 26.14 20.61
CA PHE A 416 -40.17 25.00 20.05
C PHE A 416 -40.46 23.64 20.71
N GLU A 417 -41.67 23.45 21.25
CA GLU A 417 -42.06 22.26 22.00
C GLU A 417 -42.35 21.03 21.13
N LYS A 418 -42.68 21.24 19.85
CA LYS A 418 -42.98 20.14 18.92
C LYS A 418 -41.73 19.75 18.15
N GLN A 419 -41.33 18.51 18.28
CA GLN A 419 -40.15 17.94 17.62
C GLN A 419 -40.55 16.88 16.59
N GLU A 420 -39.99 16.97 15.38
CA GLU A 420 -40.12 15.94 14.35
C GLU A 420 -38.81 15.73 13.60
N ILE A 421 -38.55 14.50 13.14
CA ILE A 421 -37.43 14.22 12.24
C ILE A 421 -37.82 14.73 10.86
N PHE A 422 -37.13 15.78 10.40
CA PHE A 422 -37.37 16.36 9.09
C PHE A 422 -36.75 15.50 7.97
N ALA A 423 -35.52 15.03 8.17
CA ALA A 423 -34.84 14.14 7.23
C ALA A 423 -33.73 13.33 7.93
N HIS A 424 -33.47 12.13 7.41
CA HIS A 424 -32.30 11.33 7.75
C HIS A 424 -31.27 11.44 6.61
N ILE A 425 -30.22 12.23 6.81
CA ILE A 425 -29.17 12.52 5.81
C ILE A 425 -27.98 11.56 5.91
N GLY A 426 -27.76 10.96 7.08
CA GLY A 426 -26.60 10.12 7.38
C GLY A 426 -25.35 10.94 7.77
N GLY A 427 -24.30 10.27 8.24
CA GLY A 427 -23.09 10.96 8.72
C GLY A 427 -23.37 11.84 9.95
N HIS A 428 -22.62 12.93 10.11
CA HIS A 428 -22.87 13.94 11.14
C HIS A 428 -23.14 15.29 10.43
N PRO A 429 -24.38 15.81 10.44
CA PRO A 429 -24.71 17.12 9.88
C PRO A 429 -24.12 18.21 10.75
N LEU A 430 -23.40 19.13 10.11
CA LEU A 430 -22.70 20.24 10.74
C LEU A 430 -23.37 21.54 10.27
N GLY A 431 -22.64 22.49 9.67
CA GLY A 431 -23.20 23.74 9.18
C GLY A 431 -24.33 23.55 8.18
N MET A 432 -25.32 24.43 8.25
CA MET A 432 -26.53 24.42 7.43
C MET A 432 -26.88 25.83 6.94
N ALA A 433 -27.45 25.90 5.74
CA ALA A 433 -28.04 27.14 5.21
C ALA A 433 -29.21 26.83 4.28
N TYR A 434 -30.15 27.76 4.16
CA TYR A 434 -31.23 27.65 3.17
C TYR A 434 -30.79 28.27 1.84
N ASP A 435 -30.97 27.52 0.75
CA ASP A 435 -30.82 28.07 -0.59
C ASP A 435 -32.05 28.95 -0.99
N PRO A 436 -31.96 29.73 -2.07
CA PRO A 436 -33.07 30.57 -2.54
C PRO A 436 -34.36 29.81 -2.88
N ASP A 437 -34.28 28.51 -3.17
CA ASP A 437 -35.41 27.64 -3.48
C ASP A 437 -36.04 27.01 -2.22
N GLY A 438 -35.51 27.32 -1.03
CA GLY A 438 -35.98 26.80 0.25
C GLY A 438 -35.50 25.38 0.56
N ASN A 439 -34.48 24.87 -0.12
CA ASN A 439 -33.82 23.62 0.25
C ASN A 439 -32.82 23.89 1.39
N LEU A 440 -32.80 23.00 2.38
CA LEU A 440 -31.80 23.03 3.45
C LEU A 440 -30.54 22.36 2.93
N ILE A 441 -29.44 23.11 2.84
CA ILE A 441 -28.13 22.60 2.48
C ILE A 441 -27.33 22.36 3.76
N SER A 442 -26.60 21.25 3.83
CA SER A 442 -25.78 20.88 4.98
C SER A 442 -24.42 20.32 4.58
N CYS A 443 -23.40 20.74 5.32
CA CYS A 443 -22.11 20.09 5.38
C CYS A 443 -22.25 18.83 6.25
N VAL A 444 -21.83 17.68 5.71
CA VAL A 444 -21.92 16.40 6.41
C VAL A 444 -20.51 15.82 6.57
N GLY A 445 -20.05 15.72 7.81
CA GLY A 445 -18.74 15.18 8.16
C GLY A 445 -18.55 13.76 7.63
N GLY A 446 -17.48 13.52 6.88
CA GLY A 446 -17.17 12.24 6.23
C GLY A 446 -17.88 11.99 4.89
N MET A 447 -18.79 12.88 4.46
CA MET A 447 -19.63 12.69 3.28
C MET A 447 -19.52 13.81 2.25
N GLY A 448 -19.45 15.09 2.66
CA GLY A 448 -19.42 16.24 1.75
C GLY A 448 -20.63 17.15 1.89
N LEU A 449 -21.08 17.77 0.79
CA LEU A 449 -22.19 18.72 0.75
C LEU A 449 -23.47 18.05 0.24
N TYR A 450 -24.54 18.16 1.03
CA TYR A 450 -25.83 17.53 0.75
C TYR A 450 -26.96 18.53 0.91
N GLY A 451 -28.06 18.32 0.18
CA GLY A 451 -29.27 19.12 0.28
C GLY A 451 -30.47 18.28 0.69
N VAL A 452 -31.44 18.91 1.33
CA VAL A 452 -32.72 18.35 1.74
C VAL A 452 -33.81 19.25 1.19
N LYS A 453 -34.65 18.69 0.31
CA LYS A 453 -35.81 19.40 -0.23
C LYS A 453 -36.84 19.67 0.86
N PRO A 454 -37.74 20.66 0.72
CA PRO A 454 -38.87 20.86 1.63
C PRO A 454 -39.73 19.60 1.88
N SER A 455 -39.72 18.65 0.94
CA SER A 455 -40.38 17.35 1.08
C SER A 455 -39.65 16.34 1.99
N GLY A 456 -38.52 16.70 2.59
CA GLY A 456 -37.62 15.80 3.34
C GLY A 456 -36.71 14.92 2.46
N LYS A 457 -36.72 15.11 1.13
CA LYS A 457 -35.92 14.29 0.21
C LYS A 457 -34.46 14.75 0.18
N VAL A 458 -33.56 13.87 0.60
CA VAL A 458 -32.10 14.08 0.57
C VAL A 458 -31.53 13.91 -0.84
N TYR A 459 -30.57 14.75 -1.22
CA TYR A 459 -29.78 14.63 -2.45
C TYR A 459 -28.33 15.08 -2.23
N LYS A 460 -27.38 14.50 -2.98
CA LYS A 460 -25.96 14.87 -2.93
C LYS A 460 -25.70 16.05 -3.86
N LEU A 461 -25.00 17.07 -3.37
CA LEU A 461 -24.46 18.16 -4.19
C LEU A 461 -23.03 17.82 -4.64
N THR A 462 -22.13 17.55 -3.68
CA THR A 462 -20.74 17.20 -3.99
C THR A 462 -20.06 16.44 -2.85
N ASP A 463 -19.20 15.49 -3.19
CA ASP A 463 -18.30 14.77 -2.26
C ASP A 463 -16.82 14.91 -2.69
N GLU A 464 -16.56 15.67 -3.74
CA GLU A 464 -15.24 15.88 -4.31
C GLU A 464 -15.02 17.35 -4.75
N THR A 465 -13.76 17.72 -4.89
CA THR A 465 -13.28 18.99 -5.46
C THR A 465 -12.05 18.75 -6.34
N ASN A 466 -11.48 19.80 -6.92
CA ASN A 466 -10.28 19.68 -7.76
C ASN A 466 -9.06 19.20 -6.96
N ARG A 467 -8.43 18.13 -7.47
CA ARG A 467 -7.21 17.53 -6.92
C ARG A 467 -6.01 18.48 -7.04
N THR A 468 -5.17 18.49 -6.02
CA THR A 468 -3.84 19.10 -6.08
C THR A 468 -2.87 18.20 -6.85
N TRP A 469 -2.31 18.71 -7.94
CA TRP A 469 -1.42 17.93 -8.80
C TRP A 469 -0.19 17.37 -8.08
N ASN A 470 0.37 18.13 -7.12
CA ASN A 470 1.55 17.74 -6.33
C ASN A 470 1.22 16.94 -5.07
N SER A 471 -0.04 16.63 -4.78
CA SER A 471 -0.39 15.91 -3.55
C SER A 471 -0.12 14.41 -3.65
N ILE A 472 0.58 13.88 -2.63
CA ILE A 472 0.93 12.46 -2.51
C ILE A 472 -0.32 11.63 -2.20
N ASN A 473 -1.19 12.16 -1.33
CA ASN A 473 -2.51 11.61 -1.06
C ASN A 473 -3.54 12.28 -1.97
N ASP A 474 -4.51 11.51 -2.43
CA ASP A 474 -5.60 12.11 -3.18
C ASP A 474 -6.41 13.02 -2.25
N ASP A 475 -6.40 14.32 -2.53
CA ASP A 475 -7.07 15.37 -1.76
C ASP A 475 -8.35 15.84 -2.47
N SER A 476 -8.80 15.19 -3.54
CA SER A 476 -10.06 15.56 -4.20
C SER A 476 -11.26 15.28 -3.32
N ARG A 477 -11.27 14.14 -2.62
CA ARG A 477 -12.39 13.69 -1.79
C ARG A 477 -12.51 14.56 -0.54
N LEU A 478 -13.72 15.00 -0.25
CA LEU A 478 -14.06 15.73 0.97
C LEU A 478 -14.10 14.77 2.17
N ARG A 479 -13.38 15.12 3.24
CA ARG A 479 -13.34 14.37 4.50
C ARG A 479 -14.13 15.03 5.59
N LEU A 480 -13.93 16.33 5.82
CA LEU A 480 -14.55 17.04 6.93
C LEU A 480 -15.08 18.39 6.48
N ALA A 481 -16.10 18.35 5.62
CA ALA A 481 -16.91 19.52 5.33
C ALA A 481 -17.60 19.94 6.63
N ASP A 482 -17.39 21.19 7.07
CA ASP A 482 -17.68 21.64 8.43
C ASP A 482 -18.82 22.65 8.42
N ASP A 483 -18.59 23.87 7.96
CA ASP A 483 -19.60 24.93 7.91
C ASP A 483 -19.83 25.46 6.50
N LEU A 484 -20.99 26.06 6.22
CA LEU A 484 -21.32 26.65 4.91
C LEU A 484 -22.17 27.92 5.02
N ASP A 485 -22.06 28.76 4.00
CA ASP A 485 -23.03 29.82 3.75
C ASP A 485 -23.20 30.07 2.24
N ILE A 486 -24.32 30.68 1.89
CA ILE A 486 -24.76 30.85 0.50
C ILE A 486 -24.79 32.34 0.15
N THR A 487 -24.01 32.71 -0.86
CA THR A 487 -23.96 34.08 -1.35
C THR A 487 -25.21 34.43 -2.17
N PRO A 488 -25.56 35.72 -2.32
CA PRO A 488 -26.76 36.13 -3.06
C PRO A 488 -26.82 35.68 -4.54
N ASP A 489 -25.68 35.35 -5.15
CA ASP A 489 -25.57 34.82 -6.51
C ASP A 489 -25.69 33.28 -6.59
N GLY A 490 -26.02 32.62 -5.47
CA GLY A 490 -26.27 31.17 -5.40
C GLY A 490 -25.00 30.32 -5.36
N GLN A 491 -23.85 30.91 -5.01
CA GLN A 491 -22.63 30.14 -4.75
C GLN A 491 -22.59 29.72 -3.29
N ILE A 492 -22.31 28.44 -3.05
CA ILE A 492 -22.17 27.89 -1.71
C ILE A 492 -20.69 27.89 -1.36
N TYR A 493 -20.31 28.69 -0.38
CA TYR A 493 -18.98 28.66 0.19
C TYR A 493 -19.02 27.82 1.45
N PHE A 494 -18.12 26.86 1.55
CA PHE A 494 -18.06 25.98 2.71
C PHE A 494 -16.62 25.66 3.08
N SER A 495 -16.42 25.41 4.37
CA SER A 495 -15.13 25.01 4.91
C SER A 495 -14.97 23.49 4.86
N GLU A 496 -13.76 23.06 4.57
CA GLU A 496 -13.29 21.73 4.93
C GLU A 496 -12.17 21.88 5.95
N ALA A 497 -12.47 21.50 7.20
CA ALA A 497 -11.60 21.72 8.33
C ALA A 497 -10.25 21.01 8.18
N THR A 498 -10.23 19.81 7.61
CA THR A 498 -9.00 19.06 7.34
C THR A 498 -9.16 18.08 6.19
N ILE A 499 -8.14 17.97 5.34
CA ILE A 499 -8.05 16.95 4.28
C ILE A 499 -7.40 15.65 4.76
N ARG A 500 -6.97 15.57 6.03
CA ARG A 500 -6.15 14.47 6.56
C ARG A 500 -6.91 13.52 7.49
N TYR A 501 -7.89 14.03 8.22
CA TYR A 501 -8.59 13.31 9.28
C TYR A 501 -10.10 13.24 9.00
N GLU A 502 -10.72 12.15 9.45
CA GLU A 502 -12.18 11.98 9.39
C GLU A 502 -12.83 12.51 10.68
N MET A 503 -14.16 12.63 10.69
CA MET A 503 -14.96 13.11 11.82
C MET A 503 -14.71 12.37 13.15
N HIS A 504 -14.28 11.11 13.14
CA HIS A 504 -13.97 10.39 14.39
C HIS A 504 -12.53 10.64 14.90
N SER A 505 -11.71 11.38 14.15
CA SER A 505 -10.27 11.56 14.38
C SER A 505 -9.77 13.00 14.22
N TRP A 506 -10.67 13.95 13.97
CA TRP A 506 -10.35 15.35 13.69
C TRP A 506 -9.54 16.02 14.81
N ALA A 507 -9.68 15.57 16.07
CA ALA A 507 -8.91 16.08 17.20
C ALA A 507 -7.38 15.91 17.04
N LEU A 508 -6.93 14.96 16.21
CA LEU A 508 -5.51 14.84 15.86
C LEU A 508 -4.99 16.03 15.05
N ASP A 509 -5.87 16.72 14.32
CA ASP A 509 -5.52 17.93 13.58
C ASP A 509 -5.08 19.05 14.52
N GLY A 510 -5.72 19.18 15.69
CA GLY A 510 -5.31 20.15 16.73
C GLY A 510 -3.91 19.89 17.30
N LEU A 511 -3.47 18.62 17.33
CA LEU A 511 -2.08 18.28 17.70
C LEU A 511 -1.09 18.64 16.58
N GLU A 512 -1.56 18.67 15.33
CA GLU A 512 -0.74 19.10 14.20
C GLU A 512 -0.67 20.61 14.06
N ALA A 513 -1.80 21.29 14.26
CA ALA A 513 -1.99 22.72 14.07
C ALA A 513 -1.36 23.22 12.74
N ARG A 514 -1.43 22.38 11.70
CA ARG A 514 -0.81 22.59 10.40
C ARG A 514 -1.86 23.04 9.41
N GLY A 515 -1.50 23.96 8.52
CA GLY A 515 -2.37 24.38 7.42
C GLY A 515 -2.62 23.21 6.48
N ASN A 516 -3.81 22.63 6.53
CA ASN A 516 -4.24 21.55 5.65
C ASN A 516 -5.75 21.61 5.31
N GLY A 517 -6.50 22.51 5.97
CA GLY A 517 -7.89 22.80 5.64
C GLY A 517 -8.00 23.78 4.48
N ARG A 518 -9.23 23.96 4.00
CA ARG A 518 -9.52 24.76 2.81
C ARG A 518 -10.92 25.34 2.82
N ILE A 519 -11.12 26.40 2.04
CA ILE A 519 -12.46 26.87 1.67
C ILE A 519 -12.76 26.42 0.24
N ILE A 520 -13.98 25.98 0.03
CA ILE A 520 -14.47 25.40 -1.21
C ILE A 520 -15.70 26.19 -1.66
N CYS A 521 -15.84 26.34 -2.97
CA CYS A 521 -16.99 26.95 -3.60
C CYS A 521 -17.68 25.91 -4.47
N HIS A 522 -18.98 25.69 -4.23
CA HIS A 522 -19.87 24.93 -5.09
C HIS A 522 -20.85 25.88 -5.76
N ASP A 523 -20.89 25.85 -7.09
CA ASP A 523 -21.80 26.68 -7.90
C ASP A 523 -23.05 25.86 -8.25
N LEU A 524 -24.21 26.26 -7.72
CA LEU A 524 -25.49 25.60 -7.96
C LEU A 524 -25.91 25.61 -9.43
N ASN A 525 -25.51 26.63 -10.20
CA ASN A 525 -25.91 26.77 -11.60
C ASN A 525 -25.11 25.82 -12.51
N SER A 526 -23.80 25.72 -12.30
CA SER A 526 -22.93 24.86 -13.11
C SER A 526 -22.72 23.47 -12.53
N ASN A 527 -23.16 23.23 -11.29
CA ASN A 527 -22.91 22.02 -10.51
C ASN A 527 -21.41 21.67 -10.42
N LYS A 528 -20.56 22.69 -10.30
CA LYS A 528 -19.10 22.55 -10.22
C LYS A 528 -18.58 22.94 -8.85
N THR A 529 -17.70 22.12 -8.32
CA THR A 529 -17.02 22.33 -7.04
C THR A 529 -15.55 22.64 -7.27
N ARG A 530 -15.03 23.69 -6.60
CA ARG A 530 -13.61 24.04 -6.64
C ARG A 530 -13.11 24.56 -5.30
N THR A 531 -11.88 24.21 -4.95
CA THR A 531 -11.17 24.81 -3.82
C THR A 531 -10.74 26.24 -4.16
N VAL A 532 -11.08 27.19 -3.31
CA VAL A 532 -10.78 28.62 -3.49
C VAL A 532 -9.65 29.12 -2.59
N ILE A 533 -9.48 28.54 -1.41
CA ILE A 533 -8.39 28.85 -0.47
C ILE A 533 -7.83 27.54 0.07
N ARG A 534 -6.51 27.45 0.25
CA ARG A 534 -5.79 26.27 0.76
C ARG A 534 -4.92 26.64 1.96
N ASP A 535 -4.37 25.62 2.60
CA ASP A 535 -3.38 25.73 3.68
C ASP A 535 -3.91 26.49 4.91
N LEU A 536 -5.21 26.39 5.17
CA LEU A 536 -5.87 26.96 6.33
C LEU A 536 -5.71 26.04 7.53
N VAL A 537 -5.62 26.63 8.72
CA VAL A 537 -5.46 25.92 9.99
C VAL A 537 -6.84 25.70 10.59
N PHE A 538 -7.43 24.55 10.24
CA PHE A 538 -8.76 24.13 10.68
C PHE A 538 -9.82 25.22 10.48
N PRO A 539 -10.13 25.57 9.22
CA PRO A 539 -11.24 26.47 8.93
C PRO A 539 -12.53 25.80 9.36
N ASN A 540 -13.25 26.44 10.29
CA ASN A 540 -14.53 25.96 10.79
C ASN A 540 -15.62 26.92 10.30
N GLY A 541 -16.09 27.82 11.18
CA GLY A 541 -17.24 28.67 10.88
C GLY A 541 -17.03 29.58 9.68
N ILE A 542 -18.07 29.74 8.85
CA ILE A 542 -18.08 30.57 7.66
C ILE A 542 -19.38 31.38 7.58
N CYS A 543 -19.29 32.64 7.18
CA CYS A 543 -20.49 33.44 6.92
C CYS A 543 -20.23 34.49 5.85
N THR A 544 -21.27 34.82 5.10
CA THR A 544 -21.26 35.84 4.07
C THR A 544 -21.44 37.20 4.71
N ALA A 545 -20.61 38.17 4.32
CA ALA A 545 -20.82 39.55 4.74
C ALA A 545 -22.11 40.11 4.14
N PHE A 546 -22.78 41.03 4.85
CA PHE A 546 -24.06 41.61 4.43
C PHE A 546 -24.03 42.28 3.04
N ASP A 547 -22.85 42.69 2.54
CA ASP A 547 -22.70 43.27 1.21
C ASP A 547 -22.66 42.23 0.08
N GLY A 548 -22.62 40.93 0.42
CA GLY A 548 -22.51 39.82 -0.53
C GLY A 548 -21.17 39.74 -1.27
N LYS A 549 -20.17 40.55 -0.91
CA LYS A 549 -18.90 40.66 -1.65
C LYS A 549 -17.75 39.89 -1.02
N SER A 550 -17.93 39.40 0.20
CA SER A 550 -16.92 38.66 0.94
C SER A 550 -17.54 37.63 1.88
N ILE A 551 -16.72 36.66 2.27
CA ILE A 551 -17.02 35.73 3.36
C ILE A 551 -16.02 35.97 4.49
N LEU A 552 -16.48 35.74 5.72
CA LEU A 552 -15.66 35.62 6.92
C LEU A 552 -15.53 34.13 7.23
N PHE A 553 -14.36 33.72 7.69
CA PHE A 553 -14.17 32.36 8.20
C PHE A 553 -13.24 32.35 9.41
N ALA A 554 -13.47 31.42 10.32
CA ALA A 554 -12.65 31.21 11.51
C ALA A 554 -11.60 30.12 11.24
N GLU A 555 -10.35 30.35 11.66
CA GLU A 555 -9.31 29.33 11.75
C GLU A 555 -9.16 28.93 13.22
N THR A 556 -9.76 27.78 13.62
CA THR A 556 -9.96 27.41 15.02
C THR A 556 -8.64 27.32 15.79
N TRP A 557 -7.62 26.64 15.25
CA TRP A 557 -6.35 26.52 15.99
C TRP A 557 -5.50 27.77 15.98
N LYS A 558 -5.78 28.74 15.11
CA LYS A 558 -5.13 30.06 15.14
C LYS A 558 -5.85 31.06 16.04
N CYS A 559 -7.05 30.74 16.52
CA CYS A 559 -7.92 31.66 17.24
C CYS A 559 -8.12 32.97 16.45
N SER A 560 -8.41 32.88 15.16
CA SER A 560 -8.50 34.07 14.28
C SER A 560 -9.67 34.00 13.32
N ILE A 561 -10.21 35.17 12.96
CA ILE A 561 -11.18 35.35 11.86
C ILE A 561 -10.50 36.09 10.73
N SER A 562 -10.64 35.55 9.52
CA SER A 562 -10.17 36.15 8.28
C SER A 562 -11.34 36.44 7.34
N ARG A 563 -11.14 37.40 6.44
CA ARG A 563 -12.07 37.74 5.36
C ARG A 563 -11.47 37.29 4.04
N TYR A 564 -12.29 36.67 3.19
CA TYR A 564 -11.98 36.43 1.79
C TYR A 564 -12.92 37.22 0.89
N TRP A 565 -12.35 37.98 -0.04
CA TRP A 565 -13.09 38.81 -0.99
C TRP A 565 -13.48 37.99 -2.23
N ILE A 566 -14.77 37.86 -2.47
CA ILE A 566 -15.35 37.11 -3.59
C ILE A 566 -15.54 38.02 -4.81
N ASP A 567 -15.81 39.31 -4.57
CA ASP A 567 -16.02 40.33 -5.59
C ASP A 567 -15.28 41.64 -5.27
N GLY A 568 -15.25 42.56 -6.24
CA GLY A 568 -14.63 43.88 -6.11
C GLY A 568 -13.11 43.90 -6.36
N PRO A 569 -12.44 45.03 -6.08
CA PRO A 569 -11.02 45.23 -6.41
C PRO A 569 -10.07 44.33 -5.61
N LYS A 570 -10.52 43.80 -4.46
CA LYS A 570 -9.78 42.88 -3.61
C LYS A 570 -10.08 41.41 -3.90
N ARG A 571 -10.87 41.09 -4.94
CA ARG A 571 -11.28 39.73 -5.26
C ARG A 571 -10.11 38.74 -5.25
N GLY A 572 -10.28 37.63 -4.55
CA GLY A 572 -9.28 36.57 -4.39
C GLY A 572 -8.29 36.79 -3.23
N GLN A 573 -8.35 37.92 -2.53
CA GLN A 573 -7.46 38.21 -1.40
C GLN A 573 -8.07 37.76 -0.07
N VAL A 574 -7.20 37.31 0.83
CA VAL A 574 -7.52 37.01 2.24
C VAL A 574 -6.89 38.07 3.13
N GLU A 575 -7.66 38.65 4.05
CA GLU A 575 -7.16 39.60 5.06
C GLU A 575 -7.61 39.21 6.48
N PRO A 576 -6.74 39.29 7.49
CA PRO A 576 -7.14 39.01 8.87
C PRO A 576 -8.06 40.13 9.39
N VAL A 577 -9.14 39.75 10.06
CA VAL A 577 -10.10 40.68 10.69
C VAL A 577 -9.91 40.69 12.20
N ILE A 578 -9.79 39.52 12.82
CA ILE A 578 -9.50 39.34 14.24
C ILE A 578 -8.38 38.32 14.35
N SER A 579 -7.25 38.68 14.95
CA SER A 579 -6.07 37.81 14.99
C SER A 579 -5.94 37.00 16.28
N ASN A 580 -6.65 37.36 17.35
CA ASN A 580 -6.44 36.84 18.70
C ASN A 580 -7.76 36.73 19.47
N ILE A 581 -8.62 35.81 19.08
CA ILE A 581 -9.84 35.47 19.83
C ILE A 581 -9.41 34.79 21.15
N PRO A 582 -10.02 35.14 22.29
CA PRO A 582 -9.67 34.55 23.59
C PRO A 582 -10.04 33.09 23.76
#